data_AF-A0A1G7KRW7-F1
#
_entry.id   AF-A0A1G7KRW7-F1
#
_cell.length_a   1.000
_cell.length_b   1.000
_cell.length_c   1.000
_cell.angle_alpha   90.00
_cell.angle_beta   90.00
_cell.angle_gamma   90.00
#
_symmetry.space_group_name_H-M   'P 1'
#
loop_
_entity.id
_entity.type
_entity.pdbx_description
1 polymer ?
#
loop_
_entity_poly.entity_id
_entity_poly.type
_entity_poly.pdbx_seq_one_letter_code
_entity_poly.pdbx_strand_id
1 'polypeptide(L)'
;MSSASLYKLKQNWLNAYDTTLKRIKLLIGTMLIVAIINILPGFFRTIEKRPGVVLNDFILTHLPAYDVSVPIFAIIWGMGILLMVRAFYKPAICSTYIWTLIFVCIARFISLTLVNLDPPVGLIPLVDPLTGFFYGHAAITKDLFFSGHTSTMVLIFLNLEKRTDRIIGFIAALTVMLLLLIQHIHYTMDVLAAPVIVYCLYKLALYLDL
;
A
#
# COMPACT_ATOMS: atom_id res chain seq x y z
N MET A 1 29.73 6.30 8.25
CA MET A 1 29.36 5.26 9.23
C MET A 1 30.63 4.71 9.87
N SER A 2 30.65 4.51 11.18
CA SER A 2 31.81 3.92 11.88
C SER A 2 31.88 2.40 11.67
N SER A 3 33.06 1.80 11.84
CA SER A 3 33.25 0.34 11.78
C SER A 3 32.29 -0.43 12.71
N ALA A 4 32.07 0.10 13.92
CA ALA A 4 31.11 -0.45 14.89
C ALA A 4 29.65 -0.42 14.37
N SER A 5 29.25 0.63 13.66
CA SER A 5 27.89 0.73 13.08
C SER A 5 27.66 -0.27 11.96
N LEU A 6 28.67 -0.51 11.11
CA LEU A 6 28.62 -1.53 10.06
C LEU A 6 28.56 -2.94 10.63
N TYR A 7 29.34 -3.22 11.68
CA TYR A 7 29.28 -4.50 12.39
C TYR A 7 27.90 -4.77 12.97
N LYS A 8 27.31 -3.80 13.66
CA LYS A 8 25.95 -3.92 14.23
C LYS A 8 24.89 -4.16 13.15
N LEU A 9 24.97 -3.43 12.04
CA LEU A 9 24.07 -3.62 10.91
C LEU A 9 24.17 -5.05 10.36
N LYS A 10 25.38 -5.54 10.12
CA LYS A 10 25.62 -6.93 9.67
C LYS A 10 25.00 -7.94 10.62
N GLN A 11 25.17 -7.77 11.93
CA GLN A 11 24.57 -8.66 12.92
C GLN A 11 23.04 -8.64 12.91
N ASN A 12 22.41 -7.47 12.72
CA ASN A 12 20.95 -7.39 12.60
C ASN A 12 20.42 -8.25 11.43
N TRP A 13 21.10 -8.22 10.27
CA TRP A 13 20.74 -9.04 9.11
C TRP A 13 20.97 -10.53 9.33
N LEU A 14 22.09 -10.91 9.95
CA LEU A 14 22.37 -12.30 10.28
C LEU A 14 21.35 -12.87 11.27
N ASN A 15 20.97 -12.10 12.29
CA ASN A 15 20.01 -12.51 13.31
C ASN A 15 18.57 -12.59 12.76
N ALA A 16 18.19 -11.67 11.86
CA ALA A 16 16.86 -11.68 11.25
C ALA A 16 16.63 -12.95 10.38
N TYR A 17 17.69 -13.47 9.78
CA TYR A 17 17.66 -14.63 8.88
C TYR A 17 18.66 -15.70 9.31
N ASP A 18 18.64 -16.01 10.61
CA ASP A 18 19.52 -16.99 11.26
C ASP A 18 19.24 -18.43 10.81
N THR A 19 17.97 -18.74 10.55
CA THR A 19 17.53 -20.08 10.13
C THR A 19 17.25 -20.17 8.63
N THR A 20 17.41 -21.38 8.08
CA THR A 20 17.07 -21.70 6.68
C THR A 20 15.60 -21.40 6.37
N LEU A 21 14.69 -21.68 7.32
CA LEU A 21 13.26 -21.43 7.15
C LEU A 21 12.96 -19.94 6.92
N LYS A 22 13.53 -19.03 7.73
CA LYS A 22 13.34 -17.59 7.57
C LYS A 22 13.89 -17.07 6.23
N ARG A 23 15.03 -17.61 5.78
CA ARG A 23 15.60 -17.28 4.46
C ARG A 23 14.70 -17.73 3.32
N ILE A 24 14.17 -18.95 3.40
CA ILE A 24 13.22 -19.48 2.40
C ILE A 24 11.93 -18.65 2.39
N LYS A 25 11.37 -18.32 3.57
CA LYS A 25 10.19 -17.44 3.68
C LYS A 25 10.43 -16.09 3.00
N LEU A 26 11.58 -15.46 3.21
CA LEU A 26 11.92 -14.19 2.54
C LEU A 26 12.03 -14.35 1.02
N LEU A 27 12.71 -15.40 0.55
CA LEU A 27 12.91 -15.67 -0.87
C LEU A 27 11.56 -15.90 -1.57
N ILE A 28 10.73 -16.79 -1.02
CA ILE A 28 9.39 -17.08 -1.56
C ILE A 28 8.52 -15.83 -1.54
N GLY A 29 8.48 -15.10 -0.43
CA GLY A 29 7.70 -13.85 -0.34
C GLY A 29 8.13 -12.83 -1.40
N THR A 30 9.44 -12.68 -1.61
CA THR A 30 9.97 -11.78 -2.64
C THR A 30 9.55 -12.23 -4.05
N MET A 31 9.69 -13.52 -4.37
CA MET A 31 9.25 -14.08 -5.65
C MET A 31 7.75 -13.90 -5.89
N LEU A 32 6.92 -14.09 -4.87
CA LEU A 32 5.48 -13.89 -4.94
C LEU A 32 5.11 -12.42 -5.19
N ILE A 33 5.75 -11.48 -4.50
CA ILE A 33 5.52 -10.05 -4.77
C ILE A 33 5.91 -9.68 -6.19
N VAL A 34 7.06 -10.17 -6.69
CA VAL A 34 7.47 -9.93 -8.08
C VAL A 34 6.44 -10.49 -9.05
N ALA A 35 5.94 -11.71 -8.82
CA ALA A 35 4.88 -12.31 -9.65
C ALA A 35 3.60 -11.46 -9.62
N ILE A 36 3.15 -11.02 -8.44
CA ILE A 36 1.97 -10.17 -8.28
C ILE A 36 2.12 -8.85 -9.06
N ILE A 37 3.26 -8.16 -8.94
CA ILE A 37 3.53 -6.90 -9.65
C ILE A 37 3.42 -7.09 -11.17
N ASN A 38 3.87 -8.22 -11.70
CA ASN A 38 3.78 -8.51 -13.14
C ASN A 38 2.34 -8.84 -13.59
N ILE A 39 1.50 -9.39 -12.70
CA ILE A 39 0.09 -9.73 -12.99
C ILE A 39 -0.82 -8.50 -12.92
N LEU A 40 -0.54 -7.56 -12.00
CA LEU A 40 -1.39 -6.40 -11.70
C LEU A 40 -1.85 -5.60 -12.94
N PRO A 41 -1.00 -5.24 -13.91
CA PRO A 41 -1.44 -4.48 -15.08
C PRO A 41 -2.48 -5.24 -15.91
N GLY A 42 -2.32 -6.56 -16.06
CA GLY A 42 -3.28 -7.40 -16.78
C GLY A 42 -4.62 -7.54 -16.05
N PHE A 43 -4.54 -7.65 -14.72
CA PHE A 43 -5.71 -7.66 -13.85
C PHE A 43 -6.52 -6.37 -13.96
N PHE A 44 -5.88 -5.20 -13.80
CA PHE A 44 -6.57 -3.92 -13.91
C PHE A 44 -7.16 -3.69 -15.30
N ARG A 45 -6.43 -4.03 -16.39
CA ARG A 45 -7.00 -3.97 -17.75
C ARG A 45 -8.26 -4.82 -17.93
N THR A 46 -8.40 -5.91 -17.18
CA THR A 46 -9.62 -6.74 -17.18
C THR A 46 -10.72 -6.06 -16.39
N ILE A 47 -10.40 -5.54 -15.20
CA ILE A 47 -11.37 -4.87 -14.32
C ILE A 47 -11.97 -3.62 -14.97
N GLU A 48 -11.15 -2.78 -15.60
CA GLU A 48 -11.58 -1.54 -16.26
C GLU A 48 -12.69 -1.77 -17.30
N LYS A 49 -12.72 -2.94 -17.95
CA LYS A 49 -13.70 -3.26 -19.00
C LYS A 49 -15.06 -3.72 -18.46
N ARG A 50 -15.16 -4.08 -17.19
CA ARG A 50 -16.39 -4.63 -16.61
C ARG A 50 -17.34 -3.50 -16.27
N PRO A 51 -18.64 -3.61 -16.56
CA PRO A 51 -19.63 -2.65 -16.09
C PRO A 51 -19.71 -2.72 -14.56
N GLY A 52 -19.79 -1.56 -13.91
CA GLY A 52 -19.92 -1.44 -12.46
C GLY A 52 -21.16 -0.65 -12.07
N VAL A 53 -21.39 -0.56 -10.76
CA VAL A 53 -22.41 0.32 -10.19
C VAL A 53 -21.73 1.57 -9.65
N VAL A 54 -22.30 2.75 -9.90
CA VAL A 54 -21.90 3.99 -9.24
C VAL A 54 -22.61 4.07 -7.90
N LEU A 55 -21.87 4.24 -6.80
CA LEU A 55 -22.45 4.37 -5.47
C LEU A 55 -22.82 5.82 -5.18
N ASN A 56 -23.93 6.02 -4.46
CA ASN A 56 -24.26 7.33 -3.92
C ASN A 56 -23.49 7.53 -2.60
N ASP A 57 -22.34 8.20 -2.68
CA ASP A 57 -21.50 8.50 -1.54
C ASP A 57 -21.81 9.89 -0.98
N PHE A 58 -22.39 9.91 0.23
CA PHE A 58 -22.79 11.13 0.92
C PHE A 58 -21.63 12.10 1.16
N ILE A 59 -20.44 11.59 1.46
CA ILE A 59 -19.28 12.44 1.72
C ILE A 59 -18.83 13.10 0.42
N LEU A 60 -18.68 12.30 -0.64
CA LEU A 60 -18.19 12.81 -1.92
C LEU A 60 -19.17 13.76 -2.61
N THR A 61 -20.48 13.58 -2.39
CA THR A 61 -21.49 14.53 -2.90
C THR A 61 -21.38 15.93 -2.31
N HIS A 62 -20.78 16.08 -1.12
CA HIS A 62 -20.59 17.37 -0.45
C HIS A 62 -19.13 17.84 -0.49
N LEU A 63 -18.22 17.05 -1.05
CA LEU A 63 -16.79 17.35 -1.11
C LEU A 63 -16.45 17.81 -2.54
N PRO A 64 -15.84 18.99 -2.71
CA PRO A 64 -15.37 19.42 -4.03
C PRO A 64 -14.17 18.60 -4.49
N ALA A 65 -14.18 18.24 -5.79
CA ALA A 65 -13.09 17.52 -6.44
C ALA A 65 -11.90 18.45 -6.75
N TYR A 66 -10.70 18.12 -6.28
CA TYR A 66 -9.47 18.83 -6.66
C TYR A 66 -8.35 17.85 -7.04
N ASP A 67 -7.54 18.22 -8.03
CA ASP A 67 -6.30 17.48 -8.32
C ASP A 67 -5.27 17.76 -7.22
N VAL A 68 -5.05 16.75 -6.39
CA VAL A 68 -4.08 16.72 -5.30
C VAL A 68 -3.11 15.54 -5.48
N SER A 69 -2.84 15.15 -6.74
CA SER A 69 -2.00 14.00 -7.05
C SER A 69 -0.57 14.20 -6.52
N VAL A 70 0.00 15.40 -6.71
CA VAL A 70 1.36 15.73 -6.26
C VAL A 70 1.53 15.54 -4.75
N PRO A 71 0.72 16.16 -3.86
CA PRO A 71 0.86 15.94 -2.42
C PRO A 71 0.58 14.49 -1.99
N ILE A 72 -0.35 13.78 -2.64
CA ILE A 72 -0.58 12.33 -2.37
C ILE A 72 0.72 11.55 -2.60
N PHE A 73 1.32 11.66 -3.78
CA PHE A 73 2.52 10.91 -4.11
C PHE A 73 3.73 11.37 -3.33
N ALA A 74 3.89 12.67 -3.04
CA ALA A 74 4.97 13.16 -2.18
C ALA A 74 4.96 12.48 -0.80
N ILE A 75 3.77 12.34 -0.19
CA ILE A 75 3.62 11.66 1.09
C ILE A 75 3.89 10.16 0.97
N ILE A 76 3.31 9.49 -0.04
CA ILE A 76 3.49 8.05 -0.25
C ILE A 76 4.97 7.70 -0.48
N TRP A 77 5.64 8.42 -1.38
CA TRP A 77 7.06 8.21 -1.66
C TRP A 77 7.93 8.51 -0.43
N GLY A 78 7.66 9.61 0.28
CA GLY A 78 8.37 9.95 1.51
C GLY A 78 8.24 8.86 2.60
N MET A 79 7.04 8.33 2.81
CA MET A 79 6.80 7.25 3.75
C MET A 79 7.39 5.91 3.28
N GLY A 80 7.39 5.64 1.98
CA GLY A 80 8.08 4.50 1.39
C GLY A 80 9.59 4.55 1.66
N ILE A 81 10.23 5.70 1.45
CA ILE A 81 11.65 5.91 1.76
C ILE A 81 11.91 5.72 3.26
N LEU A 82 11.08 6.31 4.13
CA LEU A 82 11.20 6.12 5.58
C LEU A 82 11.15 4.62 5.95
N LEU A 83 10.19 3.88 5.41
CA LEU A 83 10.09 2.44 5.65
C LEU A 83 11.34 1.70 5.16
N MET A 84 11.82 1.99 3.94
CA MET A 84 13.03 1.35 3.40
C MET A 84 14.24 1.61 4.30
N VAL A 85 14.41 2.83 4.79
CA VAL A 85 15.47 3.17 5.75
C VAL A 85 15.31 2.36 7.04
N ARG A 86 14.09 2.25 7.60
CA ARG A 86 13.86 1.45 8.82
C ARG A 86 14.11 -0.03 8.60
N ALA A 87 13.65 -0.57 7.49
CA ALA A 87 13.83 -1.97 7.11
C ALA A 87 15.31 -2.31 6.89
N PHE A 88 16.10 -1.39 6.34
CA PHE A 88 17.54 -1.56 6.19
C PHE A 88 18.25 -1.76 7.54
N TYR A 89 17.88 -0.99 8.57
CA TYR A 89 18.45 -1.11 9.91
C TYR A 89 17.82 -2.23 10.75
N LYS A 90 16.57 -2.60 10.47
CA LYS A 90 15.83 -3.69 11.13
C LYS A 90 15.18 -4.62 10.10
N PRO A 91 15.90 -5.64 9.62
CA PRO A 91 15.48 -6.45 8.47
C PRO A 91 14.23 -7.29 8.71
N ALA A 92 13.86 -7.56 9.97
CA ALA A 92 12.60 -8.21 10.30
C ALA A 92 11.37 -7.48 9.73
N ILE A 93 11.46 -6.14 9.57
CA ILE A 93 10.40 -5.34 8.93
C ILE A 93 10.17 -5.79 7.48
N CYS A 94 11.22 -6.20 6.74
CA CYS A 94 11.08 -6.65 5.36
C CYS A 94 10.13 -7.84 5.25
N SER A 95 10.30 -8.85 6.12
CA SER A 95 9.53 -10.09 6.05
C SER A 95 8.04 -9.83 6.33
N THR A 96 7.76 -9.15 7.45
CA THR A 96 6.38 -8.83 7.83
C THR A 96 5.70 -7.90 6.82
N TYR A 97 6.42 -6.92 6.26
CA TYR A 97 5.89 -6.05 5.22
C TYR A 97 5.56 -6.83 3.94
N ILE A 98 6.50 -7.65 3.44
CA ILE A 98 6.31 -8.45 2.22
C ILE A 98 5.11 -9.39 2.35
N TRP A 99 5.04 -10.17 3.42
CA TRP A 99 3.97 -11.15 3.60
C TRP A 99 2.61 -10.50 3.84
N THR A 100 2.56 -9.41 4.61
CA THR A 100 1.32 -8.66 4.75
C THR A 100 0.88 -8.06 3.43
N LEU A 101 1.82 -7.53 2.62
CA LEU A 101 1.51 -7.00 1.29
C LEU A 101 0.99 -8.09 0.34
N ILE A 102 1.53 -9.31 0.40
CA ILE A 102 1.00 -10.45 -0.37
C ILE A 102 -0.46 -10.71 0.01
N PHE A 103 -0.75 -10.80 1.31
CA PHE A 103 -2.12 -11.03 1.76
C PHE A 103 -3.06 -9.89 1.37
N VAL A 104 -2.60 -8.64 1.46
CA VAL A 104 -3.35 -7.48 0.99
C VAL A 104 -3.63 -7.60 -0.50
N CYS A 105 -2.64 -7.91 -1.34
CA CYS A 105 -2.83 -8.08 -2.77
C CYS A 105 -3.81 -9.22 -3.10
N ILE A 106 -3.75 -10.35 -2.40
CA ILE A 106 -4.71 -11.46 -2.57
C ILE A 106 -6.12 -11.01 -2.20
N ALA A 107 -6.29 -10.39 -1.03
CA ALA A 107 -7.58 -9.88 -0.58
C ALA A 107 -8.15 -8.85 -1.56
N ARG A 108 -7.30 -7.98 -2.13
CA ARG A 108 -7.67 -7.04 -3.20
C ARG A 108 -8.10 -7.75 -4.47
N PHE A 109 -7.34 -8.74 -4.95
CA PHE A 109 -7.76 -9.49 -6.14
C PHE A 109 -9.13 -10.13 -5.96
N ILE A 110 -9.39 -10.71 -4.79
CA ILE A 110 -10.71 -11.27 -4.45
C ILE A 110 -11.76 -10.17 -4.43
N SER A 111 -11.55 -9.10 -3.66
CA SER A 111 -12.55 -8.06 -3.45
C SER A 111 -12.88 -7.31 -4.73
N LEU A 112 -11.87 -6.92 -5.50
CA LEU A 112 -12.03 -6.22 -6.77
C LEU A 112 -12.68 -7.14 -7.83
N THR A 113 -12.48 -8.45 -7.75
CA THR A 113 -13.18 -9.39 -8.66
C THR A 113 -14.66 -9.50 -8.30
N LEU A 114 -15.00 -9.55 -7.01
CA LEU A 114 -16.37 -9.74 -6.52
C LEU A 114 -17.20 -8.46 -6.56
N VAL A 115 -16.58 -7.30 -6.34
CA VAL A 115 -17.25 -6.00 -6.24
C VAL A 115 -16.93 -5.18 -7.48
N ASN A 116 -17.94 -5.00 -8.34
CA ASN A 116 -17.81 -4.24 -9.58
C ASN A 116 -18.38 -2.84 -9.38
N LEU A 117 -17.52 -1.86 -9.21
CA LEU A 117 -17.92 -0.45 -9.09
C LEU A 117 -17.41 0.35 -10.28
N ASP A 118 -18.22 1.31 -10.68
CA ASP A 118 -17.79 2.40 -11.56
C ASP A 118 -17.28 3.57 -10.69
N PRO A 119 -16.36 4.40 -11.22
CA PRO A 119 -15.73 5.46 -10.44
C PRO A 119 -16.74 6.47 -9.86
N PRO A 120 -16.42 7.10 -8.72
CA PRO A 120 -17.23 8.19 -8.19
C PRO A 120 -17.42 9.31 -9.22
N VAL A 121 -18.58 9.98 -9.16
CA VAL A 121 -18.85 11.13 -10.00
C VAL A 121 -17.82 12.23 -9.71
N GLY A 122 -17.20 12.77 -10.75
CA GLY A 122 -16.16 13.80 -10.60
C GLY A 122 -14.79 13.26 -10.21
N LEU A 123 -14.51 11.97 -10.44
CA LEU A 123 -13.17 11.40 -10.32
C LEU A 123 -12.16 12.22 -11.14
N ILE A 124 -11.07 12.63 -10.49
CA ILE A 124 -9.92 13.27 -11.14
C ILE A 124 -8.79 12.23 -11.19
N PRO A 125 -8.35 11.76 -12.37
CA PRO A 125 -7.34 10.70 -12.49
C PRO A 125 -6.09 10.94 -11.63
N LEU A 126 -5.64 9.90 -10.92
CA LEU A 126 -4.47 9.97 -10.07
C LEU A 126 -3.22 9.79 -10.93
N VAL A 127 -2.42 10.86 -11.06
CA VAL A 127 -1.22 10.86 -11.90
C VAL A 127 0.02 10.96 -11.01
N ASP A 128 0.83 9.91 -11.02
CA ASP A 128 2.13 9.93 -10.35
C ASP A 128 3.13 10.77 -11.16
N PRO A 129 3.65 11.88 -10.61
CA PRO A 129 4.60 12.73 -11.32
C PRO A 129 5.90 12.01 -11.71
N LEU A 130 6.32 10.99 -10.95
CA LEU A 130 7.56 10.27 -11.21
C LEU A 130 7.41 9.25 -12.33
N THR A 131 6.35 8.44 -12.31
CA THR A 131 6.14 7.39 -13.33
C THR A 131 5.41 7.89 -14.58
N GLY A 132 4.61 8.96 -14.47
CA GLY A 132 3.92 9.60 -15.59
C GLY A 132 4.86 10.13 -16.68
N PHE A 133 6.11 10.48 -16.31
CA PHE A 133 7.14 10.89 -17.27
C PHE A 133 7.66 9.71 -18.13
N PHE A 134 7.56 8.47 -17.65
CA PHE A 134 8.19 7.30 -18.28
C PHE A 134 7.22 6.32 -18.94
N TYR A 135 5.98 6.18 -18.45
CA TYR A 135 5.09 5.06 -18.82
C TYR A 135 3.72 5.44 -19.41
N GLY A 136 3.44 6.73 -19.59
CA GLY A 136 2.18 7.20 -20.18
C GLY A 136 0.97 7.15 -19.23
N HIS A 137 -0.07 7.92 -19.55
CA HIS A 137 -1.18 8.27 -18.65
C HIS A 137 -2.35 7.27 -18.61
N ALA A 138 -2.09 5.96 -18.63
CA ALA A 138 -3.18 4.98 -18.47
C ALA A 138 -3.72 5.02 -17.02
N ALA A 139 -4.75 5.83 -16.79
CA ALA A 139 -5.37 5.98 -15.49
C ALA A 139 -6.20 4.75 -15.14
N ILE A 140 -5.90 4.16 -13.98
CA ILE A 140 -6.73 3.10 -13.37
C ILE A 140 -7.86 3.81 -12.62
N THR A 141 -9.11 3.53 -12.98
CA THR A 141 -10.30 4.21 -12.45
C THR A 141 -11.22 3.28 -11.65
N LYS A 142 -11.09 1.96 -11.85
CA LYS A 142 -11.92 0.95 -11.19
C LYS A 142 -11.17 0.17 -10.10
N ASP A 143 -10.11 0.76 -9.55
CA ASP A 143 -9.48 0.29 -8.31
C ASP A 143 -10.32 0.68 -7.07
N LEU A 144 -11.54 0.15 -6.96
CA LEU A 144 -12.58 0.62 -6.03
C LEU A 144 -12.99 -0.50 -5.07
N PHE A 145 -13.58 -0.20 -3.91
CA PHE A 145 -13.86 -1.08 -2.75
C PHE A 145 -12.70 -1.31 -1.76
N PHE A 146 -11.47 -1.47 -2.23
CA PHE A 146 -10.32 -1.65 -1.35
C PHE A 146 -9.18 -0.75 -1.84
N SER A 147 -8.91 0.36 -1.16
CA SER A 147 -7.93 1.37 -1.62
C SER A 147 -6.47 0.89 -1.50
N GLY A 148 -5.71 0.94 -2.59
CA GLY A 148 -4.29 0.50 -2.63
C GLY A 148 -3.38 1.45 -1.87
N HIS A 149 -3.51 2.73 -2.18
CA HIS A 149 -2.79 3.83 -1.53
C HIS A 149 -3.02 3.82 -0.01
N THR A 150 -4.27 3.70 0.43
CA THR A 150 -4.60 3.61 1.86
C THR A 150 -3.96 2.38 2.49
N SER A 151 -4.04 1.23 1.81
CA SER A 151 -3.46 -0.02 2.32
C SER A 151 -1.95 0.07 2.51
N THR A 152 -1.24 0.63 1.53
CA THR A 152 0.20 0.87 1.60
C THR A 152 0.57 1.77 2.78
N MET A 153 -0.16 2.88 2.96
CA MET A 153 0.10 3.83 4.04
C MET A 153 -0.16 3.25 5.43
N VAL A 154 -1.26 2.51 5.59
CA VAL A 154 -1.56 1.81 6.85
C VAL A 154 -0.51 0.74 7.13
N LEU A 155 -0.12 -0.03 6.12
CA LEU A 155 0.88 -1.08 6.28
C LEU A 155 2.25 -0.51 6.67
N ILE A 156 2.66 0.61 6.06
CA ILE A 156 3.87 1.33 6.47
C ILE A 156 3.74 1.72 7.94
N PHE A 157 2.65 2.40 8.33
CA PHE A 157 2.42 2.83 9.71
C PHE A 157 2.52 1.68 10.72
N LEU A 158 1.93 0.52 10.43
CA LEU A 158 1.94 -0.66 11.31
C LEU A 158 3.36 -1.24 11.49
N ASN A 159 4.24 -1.06 10.52
CA ASN A 159 5.63 -1.54 10.57
C ASN A 159 6.61 -0.55 11.21
N LEU A 160 6.17 0.67 11.57
CA LEU A 160 7.01 1.65 12.24
C LEU A 160 7.01 1.39 13.75
N GLU A 161 8.20 1.33 14.35
CA GLU A 161 8.34 0.99 15.79
C GLU A 161 8.63 2.22 16.64
N LYS A 162 9.47 3.14 16.12
CA LYS A 162 9.84 4.36 16.84
C LYS A 162 8.61 5.25 16.99
N ARG A 163 8.35 5.73 18.21
CA ARG A 163 7.16 6.55 18.53
C ARG A 163 6.98 7.75 17.59
N THR A 164 8.06 8.47 17.26
CA THR A 164 8.00 9.60 16.34
C THR A 164 7.55 9.17 14.94
N ASP A 165 8.08 8.06 14.45
CA ASP A 165 7.78 7.57 13.11
C ASP A 165 6.35 7.04 13.04
N ARG A 166 5.87 6.41 14.11
CA ARG A 166 4.46 5.99 14.22
C ARG A 166 3.50 7.17 14.17
N ILE A 167 3.81 8.27 14.86
CA ILE A 167 3.00 9.48 14.82
C ILE A 167 3.01 10.06 13.40
N ILE A 168 4.18 10.19 12.79
CA ILE A 168 4.33 10.68 11.40
C ILE A 168 3.54 9.79 10.44
N GLY A 169 3.71 8.47 10.52
CA GLY A 169 3.03 7.51 9.66
C GLY A 169 1.51 7.50 9.84
N PHE A 170 1.01 7.66 11.06
CA PHE A 170 -0.42 7.77 11.32
C PHE A 170 -1.01 9.03 10.70
N ILE A 171 -0.38 10.19 10.93
CA ILE A 171 -0.81 11.46 10.35
C ILE A 171 -0.74 11.40 8.83
N ALA A 172 0.33 10.84 8.27
CA ALA A 172 0.51 10.69 6.84
C ALA A 172 -0.56 9.79 6.22
N ALA A 173 -0.88 8.65 6.85
CA ALA A 173 -1.94 7.76 6.40
C ALA A 173 -3.30 8.47 6.42
N LEU A 174 -3.65 9.14 7.52
CA LEU A 174 -4.90 9.91 7.61
C LEU A 174 -4.97 11.02 6.56
N THR A 175 -3.85 11.70 6.32
CA THR A 175 -3.78 12.76 5.30
C THR A 175 -4.01 12.20 3.90
N VAL A 176 -3.34 11.10 3.53
CA VAL A 176 -3.55 10.44 2.23
C VAL A 176 -5.00 9.96 2.08
N MET A 177 -5.58 9.37 3.12
CA MET A 177 -6.99 8.97 3.12
C MET A 177 -7.93 10.15 2.78
N LEU A 178 -7.73 11.31 3.41
CA LEU A 178 -8.51 12.52 3.13
C LEU A 178 -8.27 13.05 1.72
N LEU A 179 -7.02 13.11 1.27
CA LEU A 179 -6.67 13.60 -0.07
C LEU A 179 -7.25 12.71 -1.18
N LEU A 180 -7.28 11.39 -0.99
CA LEU A 180 -7.90 10.46 -1.94
C LEU A 180 -9.41 10.71 -2.08
N LEU A 181 -10.10 11.07 -0.99
CA LEU A 181 -11.50 11.49 -1.04
C LEU A 181 -11.66 12.84 -1.73
N ILE A 182 -10.81 13.83 -1.44
CA ILE A 182 -10.82 15.14 -2.11
C ILE A 182 -10.62 15.01 -3.62
N GLN A 183 -9.85 14.02 -4.07
CA GLN A 183 -9.63 13.77 -5.50
C GLN A 183 -10.69 12.85 -6.14
N HIS A 184 -11.64 12.33 -5.35
CA HIS A 184 -12.68 11.40 -5.79
C HIS A 184 -12.13 10.13 -6.47
N ILE A 185 -10.92 9.69 -6.08
CA ILE A 185 -10.30 8.47 -6.62
C ILE A 185 -10.96 7.21 -6.06
N HIS A 186 -11.47 7.30 -4.84
CA HIS A 186 -12.06 6.18 -4.12
C HIS A 186 -13.35 6.62 -3.44
N TYR A 187 -14.27 5.68 -3.26
CA TYR A 187 -15.38 5.89 -2.35
C TYR A 187 -14.89 5.92 -0.89
N THR A 188 -15.68 6.56 -0.03
CA THR A 188 -15.47 6.58 1.43
C THR A 188 -15.31 5.18 1.98
N MET A 189 -16.11 4.21 1.50
CA MET A 189 -16.03 2.83 1.97
C MET A 189 -14.68 2.20 1.69
N ASP A 190 -14.05 2.51 0.55
CA ASP A 190 -12.79 1.93 0.12
C ASP A 190 -11.65 2.34 1.06
N VAL A 191 -11.69 3.61 1.47
CA VAL A 191 -10.71 4.25 2.33
C VAL A 191 -10.90 3.80 3.79
N LEU A 192 -12.15 3.59 4.24
CA LEU A 192 -12.43 3.12 5.61
C LEU A 192 -12.26 1.61 5.81
N ALA A 193 -12.55 0.79 4.79
CA ALA A 193 -12.38 -0.66 4.87
C ALA A 193 -10.90 -1.05 4.94
N ALA A 194 -10.03 -0.32 4.23
CA ALA A 194 -8.62 -0.65 4.11
C ALA A 194 -7.87 -0.77 5.46
N PRO A 195 -7.95 0.19 6.40
CA PRO A 195 -7.29 0.08 7.70
C PRO A 195 -7.65 -1.17 8.49
N VAL A 196 -8.95 -1.55 8.47
CA VAL A 196 -9.45 -2.71 9.20
C VAL A 196 -8.91 -4.01 8.61
N ILE A 197 -9.02 -4.16 7.28
CA ILE A 197 -8.57 -5.36 6.58
C ILE A 197 -7.05 -5.50 6.71
N VAL A 198 -6.29 -4.43 6.47
CA VAL A 198 -4.83 -4.44 6.56
C VAL A 198 -4.35 -4.78 7.97
N TYR A 199 -4.99 -4.25 9.01
CA TYR A 199 -4.66 -4.59 10.39
C TYR A 199 -4.86 -6.08 10.67
N CYS A 200 -5.99 -6.67 10.24
CA CYS A 200 -6.24 -8.10 10.38
C CYS A 200 -5.19 -8.95 9.66
N LEU A 201 -4.83 -8.58 8.42
CA LEU A 201 -3.83 -9.30 7.63
C LEU A 201 -2.40 -9.15 8.20
N TYR A 202 -2.08 -7.99 8.75
CA TYR A 202 -0.83 -7.75 9.47
C TYR A 202 -0.73 -8.65 10.71
N LYS A 203 -1.81 -8.73 11.50
CA LYS A 203 -1.88 -9.62 12.66
C LYS A 203 -1.78 -11.09 12.25
N LEU A 204 -2.36 -11.48 11.12
CA LEU A 204 -2.23 -12.81 10.55
C LEU A 204 -0.76 -13.12 10.17
N ALA A 205 -0.08 -12.21 9.48
CA ALA A 205 1.34 -12.40 9.14
C ALA A 205 2.21 -12.60 10.40
N LEU A 206 2.00 -11.78 11.43
CA LEU A 206 2.69 -11.93 12.71
C LEU A 206 2.37 -13.26 13.40
N TYR A 207 1.11 -13.70 13.39
CA TYR A 207 0.69 -14.98 13.98
C TYR A 207 1.36 -16.18 13.29
N LEU A 208 1.59 -16.09 11.98
CA LEU A 208 2.24 -17.12 11.18
C LEU A 208 3.79 -17.02 11.21
N ASP A 209 4.34 -16.09 11.99
CA ASP A 209 5.78 -15.80 12.06
C ASP A 209 6.37 -15.51 10.66
N LEU A 210 5.68 -14.66 9.89
CA LEU A 210 6.02 -14.27 8.52
C LEU A 210 6.67 -12.88 8.43
#